data_AF-A0A3C0K5F8-F1
#
_entry.id   AF-A0A3C0K5F8-F1
#
_cell.length_a   1.000
_cell.length_b   1.000
_cell.length_c   1.000
_cell.angle_alpha   90.00
_cell.angle_beta   90.00
_cell.angle_gamma   90.00
#
_symmetry.space_group_name_H-M   'P 1'
#
loop_
_entity.id
_entity.type
_entity.pdbx_description
1 polymer ?
#
loop_
_entity_poly.entity_id
_entity_poly.type
_entity_poly.pdbx_seq_one_letter_code
_entity_poly.pdbx_strand_id
1 'polypeptide(L)'
;MILFDGCSWTYGDELANPEENRFSALIGKPHVNLGQCGKSNDGILRTTMQFCESNTVDIAVIQFTAYSRTEFRCERTDDYYYLSVGAMTKGPPPVKERSKIYYEHLHNTNLHIANYHKNKFLLENYFKLKGIKYYFVNLERYRDLEGTKTNSSWYNMMDKTPIVSLRRLVGDKHKFPQYYCQERYKNDDKQSGGHPNEQGHRIIADHINENIF
;
A
#
# COMPACT_ATOMS: atom_id res chain seq x y z
N MET A 1 -7.34 10.26 -16.94
CA MET A 1 -6.51 9.12 -16.52
C MET A 1 -6.60 8.92 -15.01
N ILE A 2 -6.74 7.66 -14.57
CA ILE A 2 -6.67 7.27 -13.16
C ILE A 2 -5.24 6.86 -12.80
N LEU A 3 -4.71 7.34 -11.69
CA LEU A 3 -3.47 6.85 -11.10
C LEU A 3 -3.79 5.87 -9.97
N PHE A 4 -3.20 4.68 -10.00
CA PHE A 4 -3.16 3.75 -8.87
C PHE A 4 -1.73 3.67 -8.33
N ASP A 5 -1.57 3.79 -7.03
CA ASP A 5 -0.28 3.53 -6.36
C ASP A 5 -0.52 2.78 -5.05
N GLY A 6 0.46 1.97 -4.65
CA GLY A 6 0.37 1.16 -3.46
C GLY A 6 1.42 0.06 -3.41
N CYS A 7 1.12 -0.99 -2.66
CA CYS A 7 2.05 -2.10 -2.49
C CYS A 7 1.63 -3.33 -3.32
N SER A 8 1.88 -4.54 -2.82
CA SER A 8 1.61 -5.80 -3.49
C SER A 8 0.13 -6.02 -3.84
N TRP A 9 -0.81 -5.50 -3.05
CA TRP A 9 -2.23 -5.57 -3.39
C TRP A 9 -2.56 -4.69 -4.59
N THR A 10 -2.03 -3.47 -4.69
CA THR A 10 -2.20 -2.63 -5.90
C THR A 10 -1.49 -3.23 -7.10
N TYR A 11 -0.30 -3.80 -6.91
CA TYR A 11 0.48 -4.45 -7.97
C TYR A 11 -0.27 -5.65 -8.59
N GLY A 12 -1.04 -6.39 -7.77
CA GLY A 12 -1.68 -7.65 -8.16
C GLY A 12 -0.81 -8.87 -7.86
N ASP A 13 -0.02 -8.82 -6.78
CA ASP A 13 0.84 -9.94 -6.39
C ASP A 13 0.02 -11.22 -6.19
N GLU A 14 0.66 -12.36 -6.45
CA GLU A 14 0.06 -13.70 -6.52
C GLU A 14 -0.95 -13.96 -7.64
N LEU A 15 -1.52 -12.96 -8.32
CA LEU A 15 -2.38 -13.18 -9.49
C LEU A 15 -1.62 -13.85 -10.64
N ALA A 16 -2.31 -14.72 -11.39
CA ALA A 16 -1.76 -15.30 -12.61
C ALA A 16 -1.54 -14.24 -13.70
N ASN A 17 -2.56 -13.41 -13.94
CA ASN A 17 -2.56 -12.34 -14.94
C ASN A 17 -2.85 -10.99 -14.25
N PRO A 18 -1.88 -10.39 -13.53
CA PRO A 18 -2.11 -9.16 -12.77
C PRO A 18 -2.56 -7.99 -13.64
N GLU A 19 -2.04 -7.85 -14.86
CA GLU A 19 -2.41 -6.77 -15.79
C GLU A 19 -3.88 -6.84 -16.24
N GLU A 20 -4.50 -8.01 -16.14
CA GLU A 20 -5.92 -8.22 -16.50
C GLU A 20 -6.81 -8.23 -15.24
N ASN A 21 -6.32 -8.82 -14.14
CA ASN A 21 -7.17 -9.22 -13.01
C ASN A 21 -6.97 -8.40 -11.74
N ARG A 22 -5.96 -7.52 -11.67
CA ARG A 22 -5.82 -6.63 -10.52
C ARG A 22 -6.91 -5.55 -10.53
N PHE A 23 -7.27 -5.03 -9.36
CA PHE A 23 -8.44 -4.16 -9.22
C PHE A 23 -8.35 -2.88 -10.08
N SER A 24 -7.14 -2.39 -10.37
CA SER A 24 -6.96 -1.24 -11.26
C SER A 24 -7.36 -1.55 -12.71
N ALA A 25 -7.07 -2.77 -13.18
CA ALA A 25 -7.45 -3.23 -14.51
C ALA A 25 -8.96 -3.48 -14.60
N LEU A 26 -9.52 -4.08 -13.55
CA LEU A 26 -10.94 -4.44 -13.46
C LEU A 26 -11.90 -3.25 -13.47
N ILE A 27 -11.42 -2.05 -13.14
CA ILE A 27 -12.21 -0.80 -13.23
C ILE A 27 -12.54 -0.43 -14.68
N GLY A 28 -11.79 -0.94 -15.67
CA GLY A 28 -12.12 -0.77 -17.10
C GLY A 28 -11.99 0.66 -17.63
N LYS A 29 -11.23 1.52 -16.94
CA LYS A 29 -10.96 2.91 -17.34
C LYS A 29 -9.46 3.12 -17.62
N PRO A 30 -9.09 4.10 -18.48
CA PRO A 30 -7.69 4.42 -18.73
C PRO A 30 -6.94 4.76 -17.44
N HIS A 31 -5.90 4.00 -17.13
CA HIS A 31 -5.18 4.11 -15.87
C HIS A 31 -3.69 3.79 -15.99
N VAL A 32 -2.93 4.24 -15.01
CA VAL A 32 -1.55 3.83 -14.75
C VAL A 32 -1.47 3.25 -13.35
N ASN A 33 -0.75 2.14 -13.19
CA ASN A 33 -0.53 1.49 -11.91
C ASN A 33 0.97 1.52 -11.55
N LEU A 34 1.31 2.21 -10.45
CA LEU A 34 2.66 2.31 -9.90
C LEU A 34 2.90 1.38 -8.70
N GLY A 35 1.95 0.48 -8.43
CA GLY A 35 2.00 -0.47 -7.33
C GLY A 35 3.24 -1.36 -7.43
N GLN A 36 3.82 -1.69 -6.27
CA GLN A 36 5.01 -2.54 -6.21
C GLN A 36 5.01 -3.42 -4.96
N CYS A 37 5.43 -4.67 -5.08
CA CYS A 37 5.55 -5.56 -3.91
C CYS A 37 6.50 -4.97 -2.86
N GLY A 38 6.08 -4.99 -1.59
CA GLY A 38 6.90 -4.49 -0.48
C GLY A 38 7.02 -2.98 -0.35
N LYS A 39 6.47 -2.17 -1.30
CA LYS A 39 6.54 -0.71 -1.28
C LYS A 39 6.08 -0.15 0.08
N SER A 40 6.79 0.86 0.58
CA SER A 40 6.49 1.57 1.83
C SER A 40 5.60 2.78 1.58
N ASN A 41 5.08 3.40 2.65
CA ASN A 41 4.29 4.63 2.51
C ASN A 41 5.11 5.83 2.03
N ASP A 42 6.42 5.89 2.32
CA ASP A 42 7.32 6.91 1.77
C ASP A 42 7.52 6.71 0.27
N GLY A 43 7.72 5.46 -0.16
CA GLY A 43 7.85 5.12 -1.58
C GLY A 43 6.58 5.45 -2.36
N ILE A 44 5.40 5.15 -1.81
CA ILE A 44 4.10 5.51 -2.39
C ILE A 44 3.98 7.03 -2.54
N LEU A 45 4.24 7.81 -1.48
CA LEU A 45 4.25 9.28 -1.55
C LEU A 45 5.16 9.78 -2.68
N ARG A 46 6.42 9.34 -2.68
CA ARG A 46 7.45 9.81 -3.61
C ARG A 46 7.08 9.52 -5.06
N THR A 47 6.74 8.26 -5.39
CA THR A 47 6.44 7.89 -6.78
C THR A 47 5.15 8.51 -7.28
N THR A 48 4.14 8.63 -6.41
CA THR A 48 2.89 9.31 -6.75
C THR A 48 3.14 10.78 -7.12
N MET A 49 3.87 11.52 -6.28
CA MET A 49 4.21 12.92 -6.56
C MET A 49 5.06 13.04 -7.84
N GLN A 50 6.12 12.24 -7.96
CA GLN A 50 7.00 12.25 -9.14
C GLN A 50 6.21 12.00 -10.44
N PHE A 51 5.26 11.06 -10.44
CA PHE A 51 4.42 10.80 -11.59
C PHE A 51 3.50 11.98 -11.90
N CYS A 52 2.82 12.53 -10.90
CA CYS A 52 1.91 13.66 -11.06
C CYS A 52 2.60 14.96 -11.49
N GLU A 53 3.92 15.12 -11.25
CA GLU A 53 4.66 16.30 -11.73
C GLU A 53 4.91 16.28 -13.24
N SER A 54 4.90 15.10 -13.86
CA SER A 54 5.15 14.95 -15.31
C SER A 54 3.92 14.50 -16.10
N ASN A 55 2.78 14.25 -15.44
CA ASN A 55 1.59 13.67 -16.05
C ASN A 55 0.32 14.32 -15.50
N THR A 56 -0.68 14.50 -16.37
CA THR A 56 -2.02 14.91 -15.95
C THR A 56 -2.78 13.73 -15.34
N VAL A 57 -3.26 13.90 -14.11
CA VAL A 57 -4.03 12.88 -13.38
C VAL A 57 -5.37 13.49 -12.98
N ASP A 58 -6.48 12.88 -13.40
CA ASP A 58 -7.81 13.35 -13.01
C ASP A 58 -8.18 12.86 -11.61
N ILE A 59 -7.76 11.63 -11.31
CA ILE A 59 -8.02 10.98 -10.04
C ILE A 59 -6.90 10.02 -9.63
N ALA A 60 -6.54 10.05 -8.34
CA ALA A 60 -5.57 9.16 -7.74
C ALA A 60 -6.22 8.23 -6.69
N VAL A 61 -6.05 6.92 -6.85
CA VAL A 61 -6.46 5.90 -5.88
C VAL A 61 -5.20 5.35 -5.20
N ILE A 62 -5.00 5.72 -3.94
CA ILE A 62 -3.78 5.40 -3.20
C ILE A 62 -4.05 4.37 -2.12
N GLN A 63 -3.37 3.23 -2.22
CA GLN A 63 -3.39 2.17 -1.24
C GLN A 63 -2.20 2.31 -0.29
N PHE A 64 -2.44 2.84 0.90
CA PHE A 64 -1.43 2.83 1.96
C PHE A 64 -1.17 1.41 2.46
N THR A 65 0.08 1.12 2.76
CA THR A 65 0.55 -0.20 3.21
C THR A 65 0.74 -0.22 4.73
N ALA A 66 1.32 -1.31 5.25
CA ALA A 66 1.65 -1.42 6.65
C ALA A 66 2.51 -0.24 7.14
N TYR A 67 2.10 0.40 8.23
CA TYR A 67 2.77 1.58 8.78
C TYR A 67 4.24 1.32 9.11
N SER A 68 4.56 0.07 9.47
CA SER A 68 5.91 -0.36 9.84
C SER A 68 6.90 -0.36 8.67
N ARG A 69 6.44 -0.28 7.41
CA ARG A 69 7.34 -0.22 6.25
C ARG A 69 7.90 1.19 6.08
N THR A 70 9.20 1.28 5.87
CA THR A 70 9.91 2.55 5.62
C THR A 70 10.75 2.45 4.37
N GLU A 71 11.06 3.58 3.76
CA GLU A 71 12.08 3.70 2.71
C GLU A 71 13.32 4.42 3.27
N PHE A 72 14.49 4.15 2.69
CA PHE A 72 15.68 4.97 2.82
C PHE A 72 16.40 5.06 1.48
N ARG A 73 17.09 6.17 1.23
CA ARG A 73 17.97 6.34 0.07
C ARG A 73 19.38 5.92 0.45
N CYS A 74 20.00 5.03 -0.32
CA CYS A 74 21.39 4.66 -0.13
C CYS A 74 22.27 5.63 -0.91
N GLU A 75 23.12 6.39 -0.21
CA GLU A 75 24.04 7.35 -0.85
C GLU A 75 24.97 6.70 -1.88
N ARG A 76 25.46 5.48 -1.61
CA ARG A 76 26.44 4.81 -2.48
C ARG A 76 25.86 4.41 -3.83
N THR A 77 24.61 3.97 -3.88
CA THR A 77 23.97 3.49 -5.12
C THR A 77 23.03 4.54 -5.72
N ASP A 78 22.74 5.59 -4.97
CA ASP A 78 21.70 6.57 -5.26
C ASP A 78 20.28 5.99 -5.41
N ASP A 79 20.05 4.80 -4.87
CA ASP A 79 18.76 4.09 -4.97
C ASP A 79 17.96 4.14 -3.67
N TYR A 80 16.64 4.01 -3.83
CA TYR A 80 15.72 3.81 -2.73
C TYR A 80 15.56 2.32 -2.40
N TYR A 81 15.69 2.00 -1.12
CA TYR A 81 15.46 0.67 -0.57
C TYR A 81 14.35 0.73 0.46
N TYR A 82 13.53 -0.31 0.52
CA TYR A 82 12.52 -0.46 1.55
C TYR A 82 12.99 -1.44 2.64
N LEU A 83 12.54 -1.18 3.85
CA LEU A 83 12.72 -2.06 5.01
C LEU A 83 11.34 -2.51 5.50
N SER A 84 11.24 -3.79 5.86
CA SER A 84 10.03 -4.36 6.43
C SER A 84 10.34 -5.47 7.42
N VAL A 85 9.43 -5.71 8.36
CA VAL A 85 9.52 -6.86 9.29
C VAL A 85 9.56 -8.20 8.52
N GLY A 86 8.82 -8.28 7.40
CA GLY A 86 8.88 -9.43 6.51
C GLY A 86 10.27 -9.62 5.90
N ALA A 87 10.90 -8.53 5.44
CA ALA A 87 12.25 -8.54 4.91
C ALA A 87 13.31 -8.96 5.95
N MET A 88 13.14 -8.59 7.23
CA MET A 88 14.02 -9.04 8.32
C MET A 88 14.02 -10.56 8.51
N THR A 89 12.89 -11.23 8.28
CA THR A 89 12.80 -12.69 8.50
C THR A 89 13.16 -13.48 7.25
N LYS A 90 12.73 -13.00 6.09
CA LYS A 90 12.68 -13.77 4.82
C LYS A 90 13.36 -13.10 3.63
N GLY A 91 13.83 -11.86 3.78
CA GLY A 91 14.53 -11.17 2.71
C GLY A 91 15.83 -11.87 2.33
N PRO A 92 16.36 -11.61 1.12
CA PRO A 92 17.69 -12.06 0.74
C PRO A 92 18.76 -11.34 1.60
N PRO A 93 19.95 -11.95 1.77
CA PRO A 93 20.96 -11.54 2.76
C PRO A 93 21.28 -10.04 2.91
N PRO A 94 21.42 -9.18 1.88
CA PRO A 94 21.70 -7.78 2.18
C PRO A 94 20.46 -7.00 2.64
N VAL A 95 19.26 -7.42 2.23
CA VAL A 95 17.98 -6.80 2.63
C VAL A 95 17.59 -7.26 4.03
N LYS A 96 17.81 -8.54 4.32
CA LYS A 96 17.56 -9.16 5.62
C LYS A 96 18.38 -8.51 6.72
N GLU A 97 19.68 -8.41 6.51
CA GLU A 97 20.62 -7.83 7.49
C GLU A 97 20.31 -6.35 7.77
N ARG A 98 20.11 -5.54 6.71
CA ARG A 98 19.72 -4.13 6.85
C ARG A 98 18.39 -3.96 7.57
N SER A 99 17.40 -4.79 7.26
CA SER A 99 16.11 -4.77 7.95
C SER A 99 16.29 -5.15 9.42
N LYS A 100 17.08 -6.18 9.72
CA LYS A 100 17.35 -6.60 11.09
C LYS A 100 17.97 -5.47 11.93
N ILE A 101 19.04 -4.84 11.45
CA ILE A 101 19.70 -3.72 12.13
C ILE A 101 18.71 -2.59 12.41
N TYR A 102 17.90 -2.21 11.41
CA TYR A 102 16.90 -1.17 11.57
C TYR A 102 15.84 -1.54 12.61
N TYR A 103 15.27 -2.74 12.54
CA TYR A 103 14.20 -3.14 13.46
C TYR A 103 14.67 -3.47 14.87
N GLU A 104 15.94 -3.86 15.06
CA GLU A 104 16.52 -4.10 16.38
C GLU A 104 16.98 -2.82 17.09
N HIS A 105 17.43 -1.80 16.33
CA HIS A 105 18.10 -0.63 16.93
C HIS A 105 17.43 0.71 16.69
N LEU A 106 16.60 0.85 15.64
CA LEU A 106 16.03 2.14 15.22
C LEU A 106 14.50 2.15 15.20
N HIS A 107 13.87 0.97 15.11
CA HIS A 107 12.43 0.88 14.98
C HIS A 107 11.70 1.41 16.20
N ASN A 108 10.70 2.24 15.91
CA ASN A 108 9.78 2.76 16.90
C ASN A 108 8.38 2.83 16.30
N THR A 109 7.44 2.07 16.84
CA THR A 109 6.05 2.02 16.38
C THR A 109 5.42 3.41 16.25
N ASN A 110 5.67 4.29 17.23
CA ASN A 110 5.12 5.65 17.23
C ASN A 110 5.69 6.48 16.06
N LEU A 111 6.97 6.31 15.74
CA LEU A 111 7.60 6.98 14.61
C LEU A 111 7.00 6.51 13.28
N HIS A 112 6.77 5.20 13.12
CA HIS A 112 6.18 4.65 11.90
C HIS A 112 4.72 5.05 11.71
N ILE A 113 3.93 5.11 12.78
CA ILE A 113 2.56 5.64 12.73
C ILE A 113 2.57 7.12 12.38
N ALA A 114 3.44 7.91 13.00
CA ALA A 114 3.63 9.31 12.64
C ALA A 114 4.04 9.46 11.17
N ASN A 115 4.90 8.57 10.66
CA ASN A 115 5.31 8.55 9.26
C ASN A 115 4.16 8.21 8.32
N TYR A 116 3.31 7.25 8.67
CA TYR A 116 2.08 6.94 7.92
C TYR A 116 1.17 8.18 7.84
N HIS A 117 0.89 8.82 8.99
CA HIS A 117 0.05 10.02 9.04
C HIS A 117 0.65 11.18 8.23
N LYS A 118 1.97 11.38 8.34
CA LYS A 118 2.72 12.37 7.54
C LYS A 118 2.54 12.11 6.04
N ASN A 119 2.78 10.89 5.58
CA ASN A 119 2.68 10.55 4.15
C ASN A 119 1.25 10.74 3.63
N LYS A 120 0.23 10.36 4.41
CA LYS A 120 -1.16 10.66 4.07
C LYS A 120 -1.42 12.15 3.98
N PHE A 121 -1.05 12.90 5.02
CA PHE A 121 -1.25 14.36 5.08
C PHE A 121 -0.61 15.06 3.87
N LEU A 122 0.61 14.66 3.50
CA LEU A 122 1.33 15.24 2.37
C LEU A 122 0.64 14.96 1.04
N LEU A 123 0.22 13.71 0.78
CA LEU A 123 -0.52 13.38 -0.45
C LEU A 123 -1.85 14.12 -0.53
N GLU A 124 -2.59 14.16 0.58
CA GLU A 124 -3.87 14.86 0.66
C GLU A 124 -3.73 16.35 0.28
N ASN A 125 -2.77 17.05 0.88
CA ASN A 125 -2.53 18.45 0.59
C ASN A 125 -1.98 18.65 -0.83
N TYR A 126 -1.10 17.76 -1.28
CA TYR A 126 -0.58 17.80 -2.64
C TYR A 126 -1.69 17.69 -3.68
N PHE A 127 -2.62 16.74 -3.51
CA PHE A 127 -3.76 16.58 -4.42
C PHE A 127 -4.73 17.76 -4.36
N LYS A 128 -5.03 18.27 -3.16
CA LYS A 128 -5.83 19.50 -2.98
C LYS A 128 -5.20 20.68 -3.74
N LEU A 129 -3.89 20.88 -3.63
CA LEU A 129 -3.15 21.95 -4.32
C LEU A 129 -3.15 21.78 -5.85
N LYS A 130 -3.04 20.55 -6.35
CA LYS A 130 -3.03 20.25 -7.80
C LYS A 130 -4.43 20.13 -8.41
N GLY A 131 -5.50 20.21 -7.60
CA GLY A 131 -6.87 19.97 -8.07
C GLY A 131 -7.15 18.52 -8.48
N ILE A 132 -6.36 17.56 -7.99
CA ILE A 132 -6.50 16.13 -8.31
C ILE A 132 -7.52 15.52 -7.36
N LYS A 133 -8.55 14.83 -7.89
CA LYS A 133 -9.46 14.05 -7.04
C LYS A 133 -8.70 12.86 -6.47
N TYR A 134 -9.01 12.44 -5.24
CA TYR A 134 -8.29 11.31 -4.65
C TYR A 134 -9.20 10.43 -3.79
N TYR A 135 -8.82 9.15 -3.70
CA TYR A 135 -9.48 8.16 -2.88
C TYR A 135 -8.44 7.31 -2.16
N PHE A 136 -8.49 7.29 -0.84
CA PHE A 136 -7.53 6.57 -0.01
C PHE A 136 -8.10 5.26 0.49
N VAL A 137 -7.30 4.21 0.28
CA VAL A 137 -7.54 2.88 0.85
C VAL A 137 -6.32 2.43 1.64
N ASN A 138 -6.48 1.46 2.53
CA ASN A 138 -5.35 0.91 3.28
C ASN A 138 -5.46 -0.60 3.50
N LEU A 139 -4.32 -1.22 3.84
CA LEU A 139 -4.26 -2.64 4.21
C LEU A 139 -4.32 -2.90 5.71
N GLU A 140 -4.12 -1.88 6.52
CA GLU A 140 -4.21 -2.00 7.97
C GLU A 140 -5.67 -2.08 8.41
N ARG A 141 -5.96 -2.84 9.47
CA ARG A 141 -7.29 -2.78 10.06
C ARG A 141 -7.38 -1.44 10.76
N TYR A 142 -8.48 -0.71 10.58
CA TYR A 142 -8.64 0.61 11.18
C TYR A 142 -8.53 0.59 12.72
N ARG A 143 -8.86 -0.53 13.39
CA ARG A 143 -8.60 -0.70 14.84
C ARG A 143 -7.11 -0.76 15.19
N ASP A 144 -6.26 -1.19 14.26
CA ASP A 144 -4.80 -1.19 14.46
C ASP A 144 -4.22 0.23 14.25
N LEU A 145 -5.00 1.16 13.68
CA LEU A 145 -4.67 2.60 13.55
C LEU A 145 -5.38 3.46 14.62
N GLU A 146 -6.60 3.11 15.03
CA GLU A 146 -7.35 3.77 16.12
C GLU A 146 -6.93 3.28 17.51
N GLY A 147 -6.61 1.99 17.62
CA GLY A 147 -6.15 1.35 18.86
C GLY A 147 -4.74 1.77 19.23
N THR A 148 -3.96 2.27 18.26
CA THR A 148 -2.73 2.98 18.53
C THR A 148 -3.08 4.40 18.98
N LYS A 149 -3.27 4.57 20.30
CA LYS A 149 -3.47 5.86 20.99
C LYS A 149 -2.29 6.85 20.83
N THR A 150 -1.49 6.71 19.79
CA THR A 150 -0.35 7.59 19.53
C THR A 150 -0.80 8.70 18.59
N ASN A 151 -1.37 9.75 19.16
CA ASN A 151 -1.64 11.00 18.44
C ASN A 151 -0.29 11.62 18.01
N SER A 152 0.18 11.28 16.82
CA SER A 152 1.23 12.09 16.17
C SER A 152 0.65 13.47 15.83
N SER A 153 1.49 14.51 15.79
CA SER A 153 1.06 15.84 15.33
C SER A 153 0.36 15.80 13.96
N TRP A 154 0.82 14.93 13.06
CA TRP A 154 0.22 14.71 11.73
C TRP A 154 -1.20 14.15 11.77
N TYR A 155 -1.52 13.30 12.75
CA TYR A 155 -2.87 12.72 12.90
C TYR A 155 -3.93 13.80 13.13
N ASN A 156 -3.56 14.85 13.87
CA ASN A 156 -4.47 15.95 14.17
C ASN A 156 -4.65 16.91 13.00
N MET A 157 -3.73 16.91 12.03
CA MET A 157 -3.76 17.80 10.86
C MET A 157 -4.36 17.17 9.61
N MET A 158 -4.32 15.84 9.50
CA MET A 158 -4.86 15.12 8.34
C MET A 158 -6.38 14.93 8.43
N ASP A 159 -7.03 14.83 7.28
CA ASP A 159 -8.43 14.39 7.25
C ASP A 159 -8.51 12.95 7.77
N LYS A 160 -9.41 12.67 8.71
CA LYS A 160 -9.55 11.32 9.29
C LYS A 160 -10.32 10.37 8.36
N THR A 161 -11.10 10.95 7.46
CA THR A 161 -11.97 10.24 6.51
C THR A 161 -11.86 10.87 5.12
N PRO A 162 -12.08 10.09 4.05
CA PRO A 162 -12.26 8.63 4.04
C PRO A 162 -10.92 7.88 3.91
N ILE A 163 -10.72 6.85 4.72
CA ILE A 163 -9.77 5.76 4.44
C ILE A 163 -10.54 4.45 4.53
N VAL A 164 -10.66 3.74 3.41
CA VAL A 164 -11.32 2.43 3.38
C VAL A 164 -10.30 1.32 3.57
N SER A 165 -10.57 0.42 4.52
CA SER A 165 -9.73 -0.76 4.73
C SER A 165 -10.09 -1.86 3.74
N LEU A 166 -9.17 -2.20 2.85
CA LEU A 166 -9.37 -3.27 1.86
C LEU A 166 -9.62 -4.61 2.55
N ARG A 167 -8.97 -4.87 3.69
CA ARG A 167 -9.24 -6.06 4.51
C ARG A 167 -10.64 -6.09 5.11
N ARG A 168 -11.30 -4.94 5.29
CA ARG A 168 -12.72 -4.93 5.67
C ARG A 168 -13.63 -5.32 4.51
N LEU A 169 -13.24 -4.98 3.27
CA LEU A 169 -13.99 -5.33 2.06
C LEU A 169 -13.89 -6.82 1.75
N VAL A 170 -12.66 -7.36 1.67
CA VAL A 170 -12.43 -8.76 1.29
C VAL A 170 -12.42 -9.72 2.49
N GLY A 171 -12.44 -9.21 3.71
CA GLY A 171 -12.40 -10.01 4.94
C GLY A 171 -11.02 -10.53 5.32
N ASP A 172 -11.01 -11.65 6.05
CA ASP A 172 -9.80 -12.33 6.52
C ASP A 172 -9.61 -13.64 5.75
N LYS A 173 -8.38 -13.94 5.30
CA LYS A 173 -8.08 -15.13 4.49
C LYS A 173 -8.49 -16.46 5.13
N HIS A 174 -8.55 -16.54 6.46
CA HIS A 174 -8.96 -17.75 7.16
C HIS A 174 -10.49 -17.90 7.20
N LYS A 175 -11.22 -16.78 7.14
CA LYS A 175 -12.70 -16.76 7.15
C LYS A 175 -13.29 -16.77 5.74
N PHE A 176 -12.62 -16.11 4.80
CA PHE A 176 -13.06 -15.96 3.42
C PHE A 176 -11.95 -16.41 2.44
N PRO A 177 -11.45 -17.65 2.54
CA PRO A 177 -10.35 -18.13 1.71
C PRO A 177 -10.65 -18.05 0.20
N GLN A 178 -11.93 -18.09 -0.19
CA GLN A 178 -12.37 -17.97 -1.59
C GLN A 178 -12.04 -16.61 -2.23
N TYR A 179 -11.71 -15.57 -1.46
CA TYR A 179 -11.30 -14.26 -1.99
C TYR A 179 -9.78 -14.08 -2.03
N TYR A 180 -9.01 -15.11 -1.68
CA TYR A 180 -7.57 -15.09 -1.62
C TYR A 180 -6.96 -16.12 -2.55
N CYS A 181 -5.77 -15.83 -3.06
CA CYS A 181 -5.00 -16.81 -3.82
C CYS A 181 -4.72 -18.05 -2.95
N GLN A 182 -4.72 -19.25 -3.52
CA GLN A 182 -4.45 -20.47 -2.73
C GLN A 182 -3.25 -21.26 -3.23
N GLU A 183 -2.72 -20.92 -4.41
CA GLU A 183 -2.03 -21.93 -5.22
C GLU A 183 -0.62 -21.59 -5.71
N ARG A 184 -0.17 -20.33 -5.62
CA ARG A 184 1.08 -19.92 -6.27
C ARG A 184 2.35 -20.47 -5.60
N TYR A 185 2.30 -20.79 -4.31
CA TYR A 185 3.44 -21.32 -3.55
C TYR A 185 3.07 -22.67 -2.91
N LYS A 186 2.63 -23.64 -3.74
CA LYS A 186 2.22 -24.98 -3.28
C LYS A 186 3.37 -25.88 -2.79
N ASN A 187 4.64 -25.50 -2.99
CA ASN A 187 5.80 -26.29 -2.56
C ASN A 187 6.50 -25.57 -1.39
N ASP A 188 6.30 -26.08 -0.19
CA ASP A 188 6.99 -25.78 1.08
C ASP A 188 6.92 -24.36 1.67
N ASP A 189 6.42 -23.35 0.94
CA ASP A 189 6.31 -22.01 1.49
C ASP A 189 4.90 -21.74 2.04
N LYS A 190 4.77 -21.56 3.36
CA LYS A 190 3.52 -21.21 4.08
C LYS A 190 2.98 -19.81 3.71
N GLN A 191 3.31 -19.29 2.53
CA GLN A 191 3.22 -17.90 2.11
C GLN A 191 2.24 -17.63 0.97
N SER A 192 1.69 -18.65 0.30
CA SER A 192 0.56 -18.41 -0.61
C SER A 192 -0.70 -18.00 0.14
N GLY A 193 -1.47 -17.13 -0.50
CA GLY A 193 -2.77 -16.68 -0.02
C GLY A 193 -2.75 -15.54 0.96
N GLY A 194 -1.68 -14.76 0.97
CA GLY A 194 -1.68 -13.45 1.64
C GLY A 194 -2.41 -12.36 0.83
N HIS A 195 -2.58 -12.59 -0.48
CA HIS A 195 -3.09 -11.61 -1.44
C HIS A 195 -4.47 -12.01 -1.99
N PRO A 196 -5.33 -11.04 -2.34
CA PRO A 196 -6.62 -11.32 -2.93
C PRO A 196 -6.43 -12.04 -4.27
N ASN A 197 -7.32 -12.98 -4.57
CA ASN A 197 -7.43 -13.54 -5.92
C ASN A 197 -8.29 -12.61 -6.80
N GLU A 198 -8.58 -13.03 -8.03
CA GLU A 198 -9.42 -12.27 -8.96
C GLU A 198 -10.77 -11.86 -8.35
N GLN A 199 -11.44 -12.75 -7.61
CA GLN A 199 -12.70 -12.44 -6.95
C GLN A 199 -12.52 -11.38 -5.85
N GLY A 200 -11.47 -11.49 -5.03
CA GLY A 200 -11.13 -10.47 -4.04
C GLY A 200 -10.80 -9.11 -4.67
N HIS A 201 -10.07 -9.12 -5.79
CA HIS A 201 -9.80 -7.92 -6.58
C HIS A 201 -11.06 -7.31 -7.21
N ARG A 202 -12.02 -8.13 -7.65
CA ARG A 202 -13.32 -7.68 -8.14
C ARG A 202 -14.08 -6.90 -7.07
N ILE A 203 -14.18 -7.45 -5.86
CA ILE A 203 -14.83 -6.78 -4.71
C ILE A 203 -14.22 -5.40 -4.46
N ILE A 204 -12.88 -5.30 -4.53
CA ILE A 204 -12.18 -4.02 -4.35
C ILE A 204 -12.49 -3.05 -5.50
N ALA A 205 -12.48 -3.53 -6.74
CA ALA A 205 -12.78 -2.73 -7.93
C ALA A 205 -14.21 -2.19 -7.93
N ASP A 206 -15.19 -3.04 -7.59
CA ASP A 206 -16.60 -2.66 -7.53
C ASP A 206 -16.83 -1.59 -6.46
N HIS A 207 -16.26 -1.77 -5.27
CA HIS A 207 -16.31 -0.75 -4.21
C HIS A 207 -15.71 0.59 -4.66
N ILE A 208 -14.54 0.57 -5.30
CA ILE A 208 -13.90 1.78 -5.82
C ILE A 208 -14.79 2.44 -6.88
N ASN A 209 -15.37 1.66 -7.80
CA ASN A 209 -16.27 2.18 -8.82
C ASN A 209 -17.48 2.89 -8.20
N GLU A 210 -18.19 2.24 -7.28
CA GLU A 210 -19.40 2.78 -6.63
C GLU A 210 -19.17 4.05 -5.81
N ASN A 211 -17.96 4.25 -5.30
CA ASN A 211 -17.64 5.36 -4.40
C ASN A 211 -16.92 6.52 -5.09
N ILE A 212 -16.53 6.36 -6.36
CA ILE A 212 -15.74 7.33 -7.11
C ILE A 212 -16.43 7.79 -8.40
N PHE A 213 -17.08 6.87 -9.12
CA PHE A 213 -17.56 7.07 -10.48
C PHE A 213 -19.08 6.98 -10.56
#